data_AF-A0A813DPW8-F1
#
_entry.id   AF-A0A813DPW8-F1
#
_cell.length_a   1.000
_cell.length_b   1.000
_cell.length_c   1.000
_cell.angle_alpha   90.00
_cell.angle_beta   90.00
_cell.angle_gamma   90.00
#
_symmetry.space_group_name_H-M   'P 1'
#
loop_
_entity.id
_entity.type
_entity.pdbx_description
1 polymer ?
#
loop_
_entity_poly.entity_id
_entity_poly.type
_entity_poly.pdbx_seq_one_letter_code
_entity_poly.pdbx_strand_id
1 'polypeptide(L)'
;MTQAEEACMIADEEGWLDLNPAALACGARARLAFRRKAAKELSDKKPQFEGIPLPFGVVQLDLSMMGYREFVPRLYNLCKQLGMKTGKMLPSIGFCSDENQGYCTILITKHFRCFPLNHGYIGGIMALDRHGPHAAHGDDMVIIHAPHVGYDPVNETYGSYRRSQSSKEDYKSTCCGKVAGVCAPYKGAYESAPSRLRCLLLPDGSVEISVSNTMMLEPEEENKCNAALFLNYDKLFAKCDDGSFSSPVFRRGTSLVYRASDSFAAAYKLAIEDEKAKKVAAGIRLEDSDLEPGEDREYTGASSWKFGLPGQSKRLEAGAASKSPC
;
A
#
# COMPACT_ATOMS: atom_id res chain seq x y z
N MET A 1 13.44 -39.71 25.62
CA MET A 1 14.27 -40.14 24.48
C MET A 1 14.16 -41.66 24.40
N THR A 2 13.67 -42.18 23.29
CA THR A 2 13.50 -43.61 23.06
C THR A 2 14.79 -44.22 22.51
N GLN A 3 15.09 -45.47 22.86
CA GLN A 3 16.31 -46.25 22.59
C GLN A 3 16.78 -46.36 21.11
N ALA A 4 16.16 -45.65 20.16
CA ALA A 4 16.57 -45.60 18.76
C ALA A 4 17.66 -44.53 18.46
N GLU A 5 18.00 -43.67 19.43
CA GLU A 5 19.01 -42.61 19.23
C GLU A 5 20.45 -43.02 19.63
N GLU A 6 20.63 -44.15 20.31
CA GLU A 6 21.95 -44.57 20.81
C GLU A 6 22.78 -45.44 19.85
N ALA A 7 22.21 -45.92 18.74
CA ALA A 7 22.88 -46.90 17.87
C ALA A 7 23.77 -46.31 16.75
N CYS A 8 24.08 -45.00 16.76
CA CYS A 8 24.75 -44.37 15.61
C CYS A 8 26.13 -43.75 15.89
N MET A 9 26.78 -44.10 17.01
CA MET A 9 28.13 -43.63 17.31
C MET A 9 28.99 -44.76 17.91
N ILE A 10 29.73 -45.46 17.05
CA ILE A 10 30.94 -46.19 17.46
C ILE A 10 32.09 -45.44 16.80
N ALA A 11 32.90 -44.76 17.61
CA ALA A 11 34.14 -44.13 17.20
C ALA A 11 35.27 -45.16 17.32
N ASP A 12 36.09 -45.31 16.28
CA ASP A 12 37.43 -45.88 16.46
C ASP A 12 38.41 -44.76 16.89
N GLU A 13 39.54 -45.19 17.46
CA GLU A 13 40.51 -44.32 18.15
C GLU A 13 41.28 -43.34 17.23
N GLU A 14 40.99 -43.26 15.92
CA GLU A 14 41.62 -42.29 15.00
C GLU A 14 40.66 -41.32 14.28
N GLY A 15 39.51 -40.99 14.87
CA GLY A 15 38.93 -39.64 14.73
C GLY A 15 38.45 -39.18 13.34
N TRP A 16 38.00 -40.08 12.46
CA TRP A 16 37.26 -39.70 11.24
C TRP A 16 35.85 -40.32 11.23
N LEU A 17 34.82 -39.46 11.18
CA LEU A 17 33.41 -39.85 11.07
C LEU A 17 33.08 -40.28 9.64
N ASP A 18 32.92 -41.58 9.41
CA ASP A 18 32.46 -42.12 8.13
C ASP A 18 30.92 -42.07 8.07
N LEU A 19 30.37 -41.07 7.37
CA LEU A 19 28.93 -40.87 7.24
C LEU A 19 28.36 -41.73 6.10
N ASN A 20 27.61 -42.77 6.44
CA ASN A 20 26.92 -43.63 5.46
C ASN A 20 25.91 -42.81 4.61
N PRO A 21 26.13 -42.65 3.29
CA PRO A 21 25.32 -41.78 2.43
C PRO A 21 23.87 -42.28 2.23
N ALA A 22 23.58 -43.57 2.46
CA ALA A 22 22.23 -44.12 2.38
C ALA A 22 21.34 -43.67 3.55
N ALA A 23 21.92 -43.51 4.75
CA ALA A 23 21.21 -43.03 5.94
C ALA A 23 20.84 -41.53 5.83
N LEU A 24 21.74 -40.72 5.25
CA LEU A 24 21.51 -39.31 4.95
C LEU A 24 20.39 -39.09 3.92
N ALA A 25 20.32 -39.92 2.87
CA ALA A 25 19.30 -39.82 1.82
C ALA A 25 17.88 -40.18 2.32
N CYS A 26 17.77 -41.18 3.20
CA CYS A 26 16.49 -41.60 3.77
C CYS A 26 15.94 -40.57 4.78
N GLY A 27 16.82 -40.04 5.65
CA GLY A 27 16.47 -38.97 6.58
C GLY A 27 16.09 -37.65 5.88
N ALA A 28 16.74 -37.32 4.76
CA ALA A 28 16.43 -36.12 3.98
C ALA A 28 15.05 -36.22 3.30
N ARG A 29 14.66 -37.38 2.76
CA ARG A 29 13.34 -37.60 2.16
C ARG A 29 12.21 -37.55 3.18
N ALA A 30 12.40 -38.16 4.36
CA ALA A 30 11.43 -38.10 5.45
C ALA A 30 11.25 -36.65 5.98
N ARG A 31 12.36 -35.89 6.13
CA ARG A 31 12.31 -34.47 6.53
C ARG A 31 11.64 -33.58 5.48
N LEU A 32 11.82 -33.85 4.18
CA LEU A 32 11.18 -33.10 3.10
C LEU A 32 9.67 -33.39 3.03
N ALA A 33 9.26 -34.64 3.21
CA ALA A 33 7.85 -35.04 3.25
C ALA A 33 7.13 -34.45 4.49
N PHE A 34 7.77 -34.48 5.66
CA PHE A 34 7.24 -33.87 6.88
C PHE A 34 7.14 -32.34 6.75
N ARG A 35 8.14 -31.67 6.15
CA ARG A 35 8.08 -30.24 5.85
C ARG A 35 7.01 -29.87 4.83
N ARG A 36 6.77 -30.70 3.81
CA ARG A 36 5.68 -30.48 2.84
C ARG A 36 4.30 -30.65 3.49
N LYS A 37 4.13 -31.64 4.37
CA LYS A 37 2.89 -31.84 5.10
C LYS A 37 2.63 -30.72 6.11
N ALA A 38 3.65 -30.31 6.87
CA ALA A 38 3.56 -29.16 7.79
C ALA A 38 3.35 -27.83 7.05
N ALA A 39 3.97 -27.61 5.89
CA ALA A 39 3.75 -26.41 5.07
C ALA A 39 2.35 -26.37 4.45
N LYS A 40 1.76 -27.53 4.11
CA LYS A 40 0.37 -27.65 3.63
C LYS A 40 -0.63 -27.41 4.77
N GLU A 41 -0.39 -27.99 5.95
CA GLU A 41 -1.19 -27.74 7.15
C GLU A 41 -1.08 -26.28 7.65
N LEU A 42 0.03 -25.60 7.37
CA LEU A 42 0.21 -24.16 7.65
C LEU A 42 -0.38 -23.26 6.56
N SER A 43 -0.42 -23.70 5.30
CA SER A 43 -1.09 -22.94 4.22
C SER A 43 -2.60 -22.91 4.41
N ASP A 44 -3.17 -24.00 4.92
CA ASP A 44 -4.60 -24.12 5.21
C ASP A 44 -5.01 -23.36 6.49
N LYS A 45 -4.02 -22.89 7.27
CA LYS A 45 -4.18 -22.08 8.49
C LYS A 45 -3.51 -20.71 8.40
N LYS A 46 -3.37 -20.16 7.19
CA LYS A 46 -2.93 -18.77 7.02
C LYS A 46 -3.90 -17.86 7.80
N PRO A 47 -3.48 -17.11 8.85
CA PRO A 47 -4.35 -16.13 9.49
C PRO A 47 -4.83 -15.16 8.42
N GLN A 48 -6.11 -15.20 8.11
CA GLN A 48 -6.72 -14.19 7.26
C GLN A 48 -6.72 -12.90 8.07
N PHE A 49 -5.71 -12.05 7.86
CA PHE A 49 -5.82 -10.67 8.28
C PHE A 49 -6.91 -10.04 7.43
N GLU A 50 -7.88 -9.39 8.07
CA GLU A 50 -8.75 -8.45 7.40
C GLU A 50 -7.83 -7.49 6.62
N GLY A 51 -8.03 -7.41 5.31
CA GLY A 51 -7.10 -6.69 4.45
C GLY A 51 -6.99 -5.24 4.93
N ILE A 52 -5.79 -4.68 4.88
CA ILE A 52 -5.56 -3.32 5.38
C ILE A 52 -6.40 -2.37 4.51
N PRO A 53 -7.38 -1.66 5.09
CA PRO A 53 -8.18 -0.72 4.32
C PRO A 53 -7.29 0.48 3.99
N LEU A 54 -6.81 0.54 2.75
CA LEU A 54 -6.14 1.71 2.22
C LEU A 54 -7.14 2.54 1.39
N PRO A 55 -6.94 3.86 1.25
CA PRO A 55 -7.86 4.74 0.51
C PRO A 55 -8.09 4.35 -0.96
N PHE A 56 -7.25 3.48 -1.52
CA PHE A 56 -7.29 3.02 -2.90
C PHE A 56 -7.60 1.53 -3.04
N GLY A 57 -8.05 0.87 -1.97
CA GLY A 57 -8.47 -0.53 -1.98
C GLY A 57 -8.00 -1.30 -0.75
N VAL A 58 -8.65 -2.44 -0.52
CA VAL A 58 -8.24 -3.39 0.51
C VAL A 58 -7.00 -4.13 0.00
N VAL A 59 -5.83 -3.83 0.57
CA VAL A 59 -4.62 -4.59 0.27
C VAL A 59 -4.60 -5.80 1.20
N GLN A 60 -4.90 -6.96 0.64
CA GLN A 60 -4.56 -8.22 1.30
C GLN A 60 -3.06 -8.44 1.13
N LEU A 61 -2.33 -8.25 2.24
CA LEU A 61 -1.00 -8.81 2.35
C LEU A 61 -1.16 -10.33 2.34
N ASP A 62 -0.91 -10.97 1.20
CA ASP A 62 -0.59 -12.40 1.23
C ASP A 62 0.58 -12.52 2.20
N LEU A 63 0.39 -13.30 3.27
CA LEU A 63 1.36 -13.71 4.29
C LEU A 63 2.74 -14.20 3.76
N SER A 64 2.97 -14.17 2.46
CA SER A 64 4.25 -14.18 1.77
C SER A 64 5.25 -13.06 2.13
N MET A 65 5.12 -12.38 3.28
CA MET A 65 6.21 -11.52 3.76
C MET A 65 7.41 -12.40 4.15
N MET A 66 8.46 -12.32 3.36
CA MET A 66 9.67 -13.09 3.56
C MET A 66 10.77 -12.19 4.08
N GLY A 67 11.29 -12.49 5.27
CA GLY A 67 12.46 -11.79 5.78
C GLY A 67 13.65 -11.98 4.84
N TYR A 68 14.50 -10.97 4.69
CA TYR A 68 15.67 -11.04 3.79
C TYR A 68 16.61 -12.21 4.09
N ARG A 69 16.66 -12.67 5.35
CA ARG A 69 17.41 -13.87 5.77
C ARG A 69 16.93 -15.15 5.11
N GLU A 70 15.67 -15.21 4.72
CA GLU A 70 15.06 -16.34 4.03
C GLU A 70 14.99 -16.10 2.52
N PHE A 71 14.64 -14.87 2.12
CA PHE A 71 14.51 -14.47 0.73
C PHE A 71 15.80 -14.65 -0.06
N VAL A 72 16.92 -14.10 0.43
CA VAL A 72 18.17 -14.11 -0.33
C VAL A 72 18.69 -15.54 -0.60
N PRO A 73 18.79 -16.46 0.38
CA PRO A 73 19.19 -17.83 0.08
C PRO A 73 18.20 -18.59 -0.82
N ARG A 74 16.89 -18.32 -0.72
CA ARG A 74 15.89 -18.90 -1.63
C ARG A 74 16.07 -18.40 -3.06
N LEU A 75 16.28 -17.10 -3.24
CA LEU A 75 16.58 -16.48 -4.53
C LEU A 75 17.84 -17.08 -5.14
N TYR A 76 18.93 -17.18 -4.36
CA TYR A 76 20.18 -17.78 -4.82
C TYR A 76 20.00 -19.24 -5.29
N ASN A 77 19.23 -20.03 -4.54
CA ASN A 77 18.94 -21.42 -4.92
C ASN A 77 18.03 -21.51 -6.15
N LEU A 78 17.09 -20.57 -6.31
CA LEU A 78 16.29 -20.45 -7.52
C LEU A 78 17.18 -20.15 -8.74
N CYS A 79 18.08 -19.18 -8.64
CA CYS A 79 19.05 -18.87 -9.69
C CYS A 79 19.85 -20.12 -10.12
N LYS A 80 20.33 -20.92 -9.15
CA LYS A 80 21.00 -22.19 -9.44
C LYS A 80 20.10 -23.21 -10.15
N GLN A 81 18.84 -23.33 -9.73
CA GLN A 81 17.87 -24.21 -10.39
C GLN A 81 17.57 -23.79 -11.84
N LEU A 82 17.66 -22.49 -12.12
CA LEU A 82 17.53 -21.92 -13.45
C LEU A 82 18.80 -22.06 -14.31
N GLY A 83 19.84 -22.72 -13.79
CA GLY A 83 21.09 -23.00 -14.52
C GLY A 83 22.21 -21.97 -14.33
N MET A 84 22.00 -20.94 -13.50
CA MET A 84 23.05 -19.95 -13.22
C MET A 84 24.21 -20.57 -12.44
N LYS A 85 25.44 -20.18 -12.79
CA LYS A 85 26.66 -20.79 -12.26
C LYS A 85 27.06 -20.17 -10.92
N THR A 86 27.41 -21.05 -9.98
CA THR A 86 27.93 -20.63 -8.67
C THR A 86 29.21 -19.82 -8.85
N GLY A 87 29.28 -18.63 -8.23
CA GLY A 87 30.43 -17.74 -8.35
C GLY A 87 30.49 -16.91 -9.65
N LYS A 88 29.49 -17.04 -10.53
CA LYS A 88 29.37 -16.27 -11.78
C LYS A 88 28.14 -15.38 -11.86
N MET A 89 27.26 -15.50 -10.86
CA MET A 89 26.09 -14.65 -10.69
C MET A 89 26.51 -13.26 -10.19
N LEU A 90 26.19 -12.24 -10.96
CA LEU A 90 26.34 -10.84 -10.61
C LEU A 90 24.97 -10.27 -10.20
N PRO A 91 24.74 -9.97 -8.92
CA PRO A 91 23.52 -9.30 -8.51
C PRO A 91 23.55 -7.84 -8.93
N SER A 92 22.40 -7.34 -9.35
CA SER A 92 22.13 -5.94 -9.64
C SER A 92 20.91 -5.52 -8.81
N ILE A 93 21.02 -4.43 -8.05
CA ILE A 93 19.95 -3.94 -7.19
C ILE A 93 19.39 -2.62 -7.70
N GLY A 94 18.06 -2.51 -7.69
CA GLY A 94 17.31 -1.28 -7.97
C GLY A 94 16.65 -0.71 -6.71
N PHE A 95 17.38 -0.63 -5.59
CA PHE A 95 16.81 -0.18 -4.32
C PHE A 95 16.86 1.34 -4.16
N CYS A 96 16.04 1.86 -3.24
CA CYS A 96 16.13 3.25 -2.83
C CYS A 96 17.52 3.56 -2.24
N SER A 97 18.03 4.77 -2.44
CA SER A 97 19.29 5.25 -1.84
C SER A 97 19.20 5.52 -0.32
N ASP A 98 18.08 5.20 0.32
CA ASP A 98 17.86 5.33 1.76
C ASP A 98 18.78 4.38 2.54
N GLU A 99 19.34 4.83 3.67
CA GLU A 99 20.35 4.08 4.42
C GLU A 99 19.81 2.75 4.97
N ASN A 100 18.50 2.68 5.24
CA ASN A 100 17.88 1.48 5.78
C ASN A 100 17.80 0.32 4.77
N GLN A 101 18.15 0.55 3.50
CA GLN A 101 18.30 -0.49 2.48
C GLN A 101 19.63 -1.25 2.59
N GLY A 102 20.60 -0.73 3.36
CA GLY A 102 21.93 -1.33 3.50
C GLY A 102 21.90 -2.77 4.03
N TYR A 103 20.96 -3.09 4.94
CA TYR A 103 20.83 -4.45 5.49
C TYR A 103 20.54 -5.49 4.40
N CYS A 104 19.64 -5.15 3.48
CA CYS A 104 19.27 -6.01 2.35
C CYS A 104 20.46 -6.24 1.43
N THR A 105 21.20 -5.16 1.11
CA THR A 105 22.41 -5.21 0.30
C THR A 105 23.49 -6.10 0.92
N ILE A 106 23.72 -6.00 2.24
CA ILE A 106 24.69 -6.84 2.95
C ILE A 106 24.34 -8.33 2.83
N LEU A 107 23.06 -8.68 3.00
CA LEU A 107 22.62 -10.07 2.87
C LEU A 107 22.78 -10.59 1.43
N ILE A 108 22.45 -9.78 0.43
CA ILE A 108 22.68 -10.11 -0.98
C ILE A 108 24.18 -10.35 -1.24
N THR A 109 25.04 -9.42 -0.84
CA THR A 109 26.51 -9.56 -0.98
C THR A 109 27.02 -10.84 -0.33
N LYS A 110 26.53 -11.17 0.88
CA LYS A 110 26.93 -12.38 1.60
C LYS A 110 26.64 -13.66 0.81
N HIS A 111 25.46 -13.77 0.21
CA HIS A 111 25.04 -14.99 -0.50
C HIS A 111 25.63 -15.08 -1.91
N PHE A 112 25.69 -13.98 -2.64
CA PHE A 112 26.20 -13.93 -4.02
C PHE A 112 27.73 -13.81 -4.08
N ARG A 113 28.39 -13.50 -2.96
CA ARG A 113 29.85 -13.35 -2.81
C ARG A 113 30.48 -12.24 -3.67
N CYS A 114 29.69 -11.26 -4.08
CA CYS A 114 30.16 -10.04 -4.72
C CYS A 114 29.22 -8.89 -4.37
N PHE A 115 29.73 -7.66 -4.36
CA PHE A 115 28.89 -6.49 -4.18
C PHE A 115 27.96 -6.32 -5.38
N PRO A 116 26.68 -6.02 -5.16
CA PRO A 116 25.76 -5.83 -6.27
C PRO A 116 26.05 -4.55 -7.04
N LEU A 117 25.83 -4.59 -8.34
CA LEU A 117 25.74 -3.38 -9.16
C LEU A 117 24.53 -2.57 -8.70
N ASN A 118 24.73 -1.31 -8.34
CA ASN A 118 23.63 -0.46 -7.89
C ASN A 118 23.09 0.38 -9.06
N HIS A 119 21.89 0.03 -9.52
CA HIS A 119 21.13 0.79 -10.51
C HIS A 119 19.93 1.51 -9.89
N GLY A 120 19.79 1.52 -8.57
CA GLY A 120 18.70 2.18 -7.88
C GLY A 120 18.96 3.66 -7.61
N TYR A 121 17.96 4.48 -7.87
CA TYR A 121 17.86 5.86 -7.39
C TYR A 121 16.90 5.98 -6.20
N ILE A 122 16.84 7.17 -5.61
CA ILE A 122 15.87 7.52 -4.58
C ILE A 122 14.45 7.12 -5.03
N GLY A 123 13.73 6.41 -4.16
CA GLY A 123 12.41 5.84 -4.46
C GLY A 123 12.43 4.44 -5.07
N GLY A 124 13.61 3.86 -5.31
CA GLY A 124 13.74 2.57 -6.00
C GLY A 124 13.53 2.69 -7.50
N ILE A 125 13.80 3.86 -8.09
CA ILE A 125 13.72 4.06 -9.54
C ILE A 125 14.94 3.40 -10.19
N MET A 126 14.74 2.59 -11.22
CA MET A 126 15.83 1.89 -11.91
C MET A 126 16.49 2.78 -12.96
N ALA A 127 17.81 2.89 -12.90
CA ALA A 127 18.66 3.56 -13.86
C ALA A 127 18.88 2.68 -15.10
N LEU A 128 17.93 2.72 -16.05
CA LEU A 128 17.96 1.88 -17.25
C LEU A 128 19.22 2.11 -18.11
N ASP A 129 19.76 3.31 -18.09
CA ASP A 129 20.99 3.73 -18.77
C ASP A 129 22.27 3.10 -18.19
N ARG A 130 22.25 2.66 -16.93
CA ARG A 130 23.41 2.04 -16.26
C ARG A 130 23.55 0.55 -16.53
N HIS A 131 22.52 -0.11 -17.07
CA HIS A 131 22.55 -1.55 -17.31
C HIS A 131 23.51 -1.95 -18.44
N GLY A 132 23.54 -1.18 -19.55
CA GLY A 132 24.32 -1.53 -20.74
C GLY A 132 25.83 -1.72 -20.47
N PRO A 133 26.53 -0.75 -19.85
CA PRO A 133 27.97 -0.83 -19.63
C PRO A 133 28.43 -1.95 -18.69
N HIS A 134 27.54 -2.51 -17.87
CA HIS A 134 27.89 -3.46 -16.82
C HIS A 134 27.25 -4.85 -17.00
N ALA A 135 26.45 -5.04 -18.05
CA ALA A 135 25.79 -6.30 -18.36
C ALA A 135 26.77 -7.46 -18.61
N ALA A 136 27.98 -7.18 -19.07
CA ALA A 136 28.99 -8.17 -19.41
C ALA A 136 29.97 -8.50 -18.26
N HIS A 137 29.78 -7.93 -17.06
CA HIS A 137 30.72 -8.14 -15.94
C HIS A 137 30.56 -9.50 -15.23
N GLY A 138 29.45 -10.20 -15.46
CA GLY A 138 29.21 -11.55 -14.96
C GLY A 138 28.65 -12.45 -16.07
N ASP A 139 28.83 -13.77 -15.93
CA ASP A 139 28.27 -14.72 -16.90
C ASP A 139 26.73 -14.78 -16.75
N ASP A 140 26.23 -14.58 -15.53
CA ASP A 140 24.80 -14.56 -15.19
C ASP A 140 24.45 -13.28 -14.43
N MET A 141 23.41 -12.55 -14.86
CA MET A 141 22.92 -11.34 -14.19
C MET A 141 21.64 -11.63 -13.39
N VAL A 142 21.58 -11.14 -12.15
CA VAL A 142 20.40 -11.26 -11.28
C VAL A 142 19.90 -9.87 -10.88
N ILE A 143 18.81 -9.41 -11.47
CA ILE A 143 18.24 -8.09 -11.16
C ILE A 143 17.22 -8.22 -10.03
N ILE A 144 17.40 -7.44 -8.97
CA ILE A 144 16.55 -7.39 -7.78
C ILE A 144 16.03 -5.95 -7.64
N HIS A 145 14.74 -5.77 -7.87
CA HIS A 145 14.11 -4.44 -7.89
C HIS A 145 12.98 -4.40 -6.88
N ALA A 146 13.01 -3.41 -5.99
CA ALA A 146 11.95 -3.23 -5.01
C ALA A 146 11.87 -1.76 -4.54
N PRO A 147 10.67 -1.18 -4.44
CA PRO A 147 10.46 -0.04 -3.57
C PRO A 147 10.57 -0.48 -2.10
N HIS A 148 10.58 0.47 -1.19
CA HIS A 148 10.63 0.18 0.23
C HIS A 148 9.64 1.05 1.01
N VAL A 149 9.23 0.53 2.16
CA VAL A 149 8.37 1.22 3.13
C VAL A 149 8.91 0.95 4.52
N GLY A 150 8.89 1.96 5.37
CA GLY A 150 9.24 1.81 6.78
C GLY A 150 8.10 1.16 7.55
N TYR A 151 8.44 0.46 8.63
CA TYR A 151 7.46 -0.07 9.58
C TYR A 151 7.80 0.42 10.99
N ASP A 152 6.81 0.94 11.68
CA ASP A 152 6.87 1.32 13.09
C ASP A 152 6.25 0.21 13.94
N PRO A 153 7.06 -0.58 14.67
CA PRO A 153 6.55 -1.69 15.46
C PRO A 153 5.81 -1.24 16.72
N VAL A 154 5.97 0.01 17.17
CA VAL A 154 5.30 0.50 18.39
C VAL A 154 3.85 0.85 18.09
N ASN A 155 3.63 1.53 16.96
CA ASN A 155 2.29 1.94 16.52
C ASN A 155 1.68 0.96 15.52
N GLU A 156 2.40 -0.10 15.15
CA GLU A 156 2.00 -1.10 14.14
C GLU A 156 1.59 -0.47 12.80
N THR A 157 2.32 0.56 12.37
CA THR A 157 2.00 1.33 11.15
C THR A 157 3.12 1.31 10.13
N TYR A 158 2.73 1.37 8.85
CA TYR A 158 3.66 1.53 7.74
C TYR A 158 3.87 3.01 7.39
N GLY A 159 4.98 3.29 6.71
CA GLY A 159 5.30 4.61 6.17
C GLY A 159 6.26 5.43 7.02
N SER A 160 6.68 4.92 8.18
CA SER A 160 7.69 5.57 9.02
C SER A 160 8.78 4.58 9.47
N TYR A 161 9.98 5.10 9.72
CA TYR A 161 11.14 4.31 10.14
C TYR A 161 11.96 5.07 11.19
N ARG A 162 12.45 4.35 12.21
CA ARG A 162 13.30 4.91 13.26
C ARG A 162 14.71 5.15 12.72
N ARG A 163 15.17 6.40 12.79
CA ARG A 163 16.48 6.83 12.26
C ARG A 163 17.52 6.83 13.38
N SER A 164 18.24 5.71 13.53
CA SER A 164 19.21 5.50 14.62
C SER A 164 20.39 6.48 14.64
N GLN A 165 20.66 7.17 13.52
CA GLN A 165 21.75 8.16 13.42
C GLN A 165 21.30 9.59 13.76
N SER A 166 20.05 9.78 14.19
CA SER A 166 19.57 11.08 14.66
C SER A 166 19.94 11.30 16.12
N SER A 167 20.32 12.53 16.47
CA SER A 167 20.52 12.95 17.86
C SER A 167 19.21 13.05 18.66
N LYS A 168 18.06 13.05 17.97
CA LYS A 168 16.74 13.06 18.59
C LYS A 168 16.36 11.65 19.00
N GLU A 169 16.12 11.46 20.29
CA GLU A 169 15.61 10.20 20.83
C GLU A 169 14.32 9.79 20.11
N ASP A 170 14.24 8.51 19.74
CA ASP A 170 13.10 7.92 19.03
C ASP A 170 12.62 8.66 17.78
N TYR A 171 13.54 9.36 17.10
CA TYR A 171 13.21 10.05 15.86
C TYR A 171 12.80 9.07 14.77
N LYS A 172 11.55 9.23 14.33
CA LYS A 172 10.95 8.53 13.20
C LYS A 172 10.73 9.52 12.07
N SER A 173 11.00 9.09 10.84
CA SER A 173 10.70 9.89 9.65
C SER A 173 10.04 9.06 8.56
N THR A 174 9.43 9.75 7.62
CA THR A 174 8.73 9.15 6.48
C THR A 174 9.64 8.22 5.68
N CYS A 175 9.14 7.05 5.31
CA CYS A 175 9.89 6.02 4.61
C CYS A 175 8.95 5.20 3.70
N CYS A 176 9.08 5.22 2.38
CA CYS A 176 10.06 5.97 1.58
C CYS A 176 9.72 7.46 1.46
N GLY A 177 10.67 8.36 1.76
CA GLY A 177 10.48 9.81 1.64
C GLY A 177 10.18 10.28 0.21
N LYS A 178 10.81 9.68 -0.81
CA LYS A 178 10.54 10.03 -2.22
C LYS A 178 9.15 9.62 -2.67
N VAL A 179 8.72 8.40 -2.34
CA VAL A 179 7.37 7.93 -2.66
C VAL A 179 6.34 8.80 -1.96
N ALA A 180 6.54 9.08 -0.66
CA ALA A 180 5.64 9.96 0.07
C ALA A 180 5.59 11.38 -0.52
N GLY A 181 6.73 11.95 -0.93
CA GLY A 181 6.77 13.25 -1.58
C GLY A 181 6.04 13.28 -2.93
N VAL A 182 6.17 12.21 -3.73
CA VAL A 182 5.43 12.06 -4.99
C VAL A 182 3.94 11.90 -4.72
N CYS A 183 3.54 11.13 -3.70
CA CYS A 183 2.15 10.87 -3.37
C CYS A 183 1.46 12.03 -2.62
N ALA A 184 2.21 12.93 -1.98
CA ALA A 184 1.67 14.02 -1.17
C ALA A 184 0.62 14.89 -1.88
N PRO A 185 0.86 15.42 -3.10
CA PRO A 185 -0.16 16.22 -3.81
C PRO A 185 -1.41 15.40 -4.11
N TYR A 186 -1.26 14.12 -4.50
CA TYR A 186 -2.39 13.22 -4.78
C TYR A 186 -3.25 13.00 -3.53
N LYS A 187 -2.58 12.74 -2.41
CA LYS A 187 -3.24 12.57 -1.11
C LYS A 187 -3.99 13.84 -0.71
N GLY A 188 -3.37 15.02 -0.83
CA GLY A 188 -4.03 16.29 -0.52
C GLY A 188 -5.23 16.59 -1.42
N ALA A 189 -5.13 16.28 -2.71
CA ALA A 189 -6.25 16.42 -3.64
C ALA A 189 -7.40 15.46 -3.32
N TYR A 190 -7.10 14.21 -2.95
CA TYR A 190 -8.09 13.24 -2.50
C TYR A 190 -8.77 13.68 -1.19
N GLU A 191 -8.00 14.08 -0.19
CA GLU A 191 -8.51 14.54 1.12
C GLU A 191 -9.34 15.82 1.02
N SER A 192 -9.07 16.67 0.03
CA SER A 192 -9.84 17.89 -0.24
C SER A 192 -11.00 17.69 -1.21
N ALA A 193 -11.21 16.49 -1.78
CA ALA A 193 -12.33 16.24 -2.68
C ALA A 193 -13.71 16.34 -1.99
N PRO A 194 -13.92 15.82 -0.75
CA PRO A 194 -15.22 15.88 -0.09
C PRO A 194 -15.74 17.29 0.21
N SER A 195 -14.87 18.31 0.31
CA SER A 195 -15.33 19.70 0.50
C SER A 195 -15.82 20.36 -0.80
N ARG A 196 -15.52 19.75 -1.94
CA ARG A 196 -15.80 20.25 -3.30
C ARG A 196 -16.79 19.39 -4.07
N LEU A 197 -17.14 18.22 -3.55
CA LEU A 197 -18.20 17.33 -4.01
C LEU A 197 -19.30 17.25 -2.95
N ARG A 198 -20.56 17.43 -3.36
CA ARG A 198 -21.72 17.24 -2.49
C ARG A 198 -22.70 16.30 -3.15
N CYS A 199 -23.28 15.40 -2.37
CA CYS A 199 -24.31 14.48 -2.83
C CYS A 199 -25.61 14.78 -2.09
N LEU A 200 -26.74 14.65 -2.80
CA LEU A 200 -28.08 14.82 -2.25
C LEU A 200 -28.94 13.64 -2.68
N LEU A 201 -29.53 12.92 -1.73
CA LEU A 201 -30.60 11.97 -1.98
C LEU A 201 -31.91 12.74 -2.05
N LEU A 202 -32.64 12.61 -3.15
CA LEU A 202 -33.92 13.27 -3.38
C LEU A 202 -35.10 12.39 -2.89
N PRO A 203 -36.30 12.98 -2.66
CA PRO A 203 -37.50 12.23 -2.23
C PRO A 203 -37.94 11.14 -3.20
N ASP A 204 -37.69 11.30 -4.49
CA ASP A 204 -37.95 10.29 -5.52
C ASP A 204 -36.92 9.13 -5.52
N GLY A 205 -35.97 9.16 -4.57
CA GLY A 205 -34.90 8.20 -4.44
C GLY A 205 -33.76 8.39 -5.44
N SER A 206 -33.78 9.41 -6.31
CA SER A 206 -32.64 9.72 -7.17
C SER A 206 -31.54 10.44 -6.38
N VAL A 207 -30.30 10.39 -6.89
CA VAL A 207 -29.15 11.04 -6.25
C VAL A 207 -28.60 12.11 -7.19
N GLU A 208 -28.40 13.31 -6.68
CA GLU A 208 -27.75 14.41 -7.37
C GLU A 208 -26.35 14.66 -6.79
N ILE A 209 -25.40 14.99 -7.66
CA ILE A 209 -24.02 15.30 -7.32
C ILE A 209 -23.72 16.73 -7.75
N SER A 210 -23.47 17.62 -6.78
CA SER A 210 -22.95 18.97 -7.02
C SER A 210 -21.43 18.96 -6.98
N VAL A 211 -20.81 19.40 -8.07
CA VAL A 211 -19.35 19.47 -8.26
C VAL A 211 -18.90 20.91 -8.38
N SER A 212 -17.95 21.33 -7.55
CA SER A 212 -17.34 22.66 -7.65
C SER A 212 -16.75 22.90 -9.03
N ASN A 213 -16.94 24.10 -9.57
CA ASN A 213 -16.34 24.50 -10.84
C ASN A 213 -14.81 24.35 -10.81
N THR A 214 -14.17 24.56 -9.66
CA THR A 214 -12.72 24.38 -9.48
C THR A 214 -12.22 22.94 -9.55
N MET A 215 -13.11 21.94 -9.55
CA MET A 215 -12.76 20.53 -9.85
C MET A 215 -13.02 20.16 -11.31
N MET A 216 -13.92 20.90 -11.97
CA MET A 216 -14.28 20.67 -13.38
C MET A 216 -13.33 21.39 -14.34
N LEU A 217 -12.69 22.47 -13.87
CA LEU A 217 -11.68 23.20 -14.62
C LEU A 217 -10.35 22.45 -14.58
N GLU A 218 -9.68 22.36 -15.73
CA GLU A 218 -8.31 21.83 -15.80
C GLU A 218 -7.38 22.66 -14.90
N PRO A 219 -6.41 22.03 -14.24
CA PRO A 219 -5.48 22.75 -13.40
C PRO A 219 -4.69 23.75 -14.23
N GLU A 220 -4.60 24.98 -13.74
CA GLU A 220 -3.73 26.03 -14.29
C GLU A 220 -2.29 25.51 -14.46
N GLU A 221 -1.56 26.01 -15.45
CA GLU A 221 -0.19 25.56 -15.78
C GLU A 221 0.80 25.63 -14.59
N GLU A 222 0.52 26.45 -13.59
CA GLU A 222 1.33 26.57 -12.36
C GLU A 222 1.09 25.42 -11.37
N ASN A 223 0.04 24.62 -11.54
CA ASN A 223 -0.43 23.61 -10.59
C ASN A 223 -0.34 22.18 -11.15
N LYS A 224 0.74 21.86 -11.89
CA LYS A 224 1.00 20.57 -12.55
C LYS A 224 0.87 19.33 -11.64
N CYS A 225 1.06 19.49 -10.33
CA CYS A 225 0.87 18.38 -9.37
C CYS A 225 -0.61 18.00 -9.16
N ASN A 226 -1.55 18.91 -9.38
CA ASN A 226 -3.00 18.63 -9.39
C ASN A 226 -3.49 18.11 -10.75
N ALA A 227 -2.64 18.16 -11.79
CA ALA A 227 -2.95 17.74 -13.17
C ALA A 227 -3.01 16.23 -13.41
N ALA A 228 -2.98 15.41 -12.35
CA ALA A 228 -2.96 13.96 -12.48
C ALA A 228 -4.10 13.24 -11.75
N LEU A 229 -4.94 13.97 -11.01
CA LEU A 229 -6.17 13.42 -10.43
C LEU A 229 -7.39 14.07 -11.06
N PHE A 230 -8.19 13.24 -11.69
CA PHE A 230 -9.41 13.64 -12.36
C PHE A 230 -10.59 12.93 -11.73
N LEU A 231 -11.72 13.61 -11.69
CA LEU A 231 -12.98 12.96 -11.34
C LEU A 231 -13.30 11.92 -12.42
N ASN A 232 -13.61 10.70 -11.98
CA ASN A 232 -14.08 9.67 -12.89
C ASN A 232 -15.56 9.90 -13.18
N TYR A 233 -15.85 10.72 -14.20
CA TYR A 233 -17.21 11.08 -14.57
C TYR A 233 -18.07 9.88 -14.95
N ASP A 234 -17.49 8.85 -15.58
CA ASP A 234 -18.19 7.61 -15.94
C ASP A 234 -18.77 6.89 -14.73
N LYS A 235 -18.05 6.92 -13.60
CA LYS A 235 -18.53 6.35 -12.35
C LYS A 235 -19.51 7.27 -11.63
N LEU A 236 -19.36 8.59 -11.76
CA LEU A 236 -20.12 9.55 -10.98
C LEU A 236 -21.47 9.90 -11.61
N PHE A 237 -21.53 10.17 -12.91
CA PHE A 237 -22.71 10.78 -13.55
C PHE A 237 -23.51 9.80 -14.39
N ALA A 238 -24.82 10.04 -14.45
CA ALA A 238 -25.69 9.34 -15.38
C ALA A 238 -25.31 9.66 -16.83
N LYS A 239 -25.51 8.68 -17.70
CA LYS A 239 -25.35 8.82 -19.15
C LYS A 239 -26.72 8.76 -19.82
N CYS A 240 -26.83 9.44 -20.94
CA CYS A 240 -27.95 9.34 -21.88
C CYS A 240 -27.88 8.00 -22.63
N ASP A 241 -28.96 7.63 -23.32
CA ASP A 241 -29.06 6.37 -24.09
C ASP A 241 -28.01 6.24 -25.20
N ASP A 242 -27.53 7.38 -25.71
CA ASP A 242 -26.45 7.46 -26.71
C ASP A 242 -25.04 7.32 -26.10
N GLY A 243 -24.94 7.12 -24.79
CA GLY A 243 -23.69 6.97 -24.06
C GLY A 243 -22.99 8.30 -23.71
N SER A 244 -23.57 9.45 -24.09
CA SER A 244 -23.08 10.77 -23.69
C SER A 244 -23.43 11.07 -22.23
N PHE A 245 -22.72 12.00 -21.58
CA PHE A 245 -23.08 12.43 -20.23
C PHE A 245 -24.35 13.30 -20.25
N SER A 246 -25.24 13.09 -19.28
CA SER A 246 -26.41 13.95 -19.12
C SER A 246 -25.97 15.40 -18.89
N SER A 247 -26.65 16.36 -19.53
CA SER A 247 -26.44 17.79 -19.22
C SER A 247 -26.68 18.07 -17.72
N PRO A 248 -25.98 19.05 -17.12
CA PRO A 248 -26.21 19.40 -15.72
C PRO A 248 -27.69 19.73 -15.49
N VAL A 249 -28.26 19.16 -14.43
CA VAL A 249 -29.63 19.45 -13.98
C VAL A 249 -29.71 20.91 -13.52
N PHE A 250 -28.67 21.39 -12.84
CA PHE A 250 -28.53 22.79 -12.45
C PHE A 250 -27.12 23.31 -12.70
N ARG A 251 -27.04 24.59 -13.06
CA ARG A 251 -25.79 25.36 -13.13
C ARG A 251 -25.84 26.48 -12.09
N ARG A 252 -24.90 26.47 -11.16
CA ARG A 252 -24.72 27.50 -10.13
C ARG A 252 -23.48 28.32 -10.46
N GLY A 253 -23.34 29.50 -9.84
CA GLY A 253 -22.17 30.36 -10.05
C GLY A 253 -20.83 29.67 -9.72
N THR A 254 -20.84 28.73 -8.77
CA THR A 254 -19.63 28.03 -8.28
C THR A 254 -19.67 26.52 -8.45
N SER A 255 -20.75 25.94 -8.97
CA SER A 255 -20.87 24.48 -9.13
C SER A 255 -21.81 24.06 -10.26
N LEU A 256 -21.64 22.82 -10.71
CA LEU A 256 -22.55 22.13 -11.62
C LEU A 256 -23.19 20.94 -10.89
N VAL A 257 -24.48 20.72 -11.09
CA VAL A 257 -25.23 19.63 -10.49
C VAL A 257 -25.60 18.62 -11.56
N TYR A 258 -25.22 17.36 -11.36
CA TYR A 258 -25.52 16.25 -12.27
C TYR A 258 -26.34 15.19 -11.55
N ARG A 259 -27.11 14.43 -12.32
CA ARG A 259 -27.69 13.18 -11.81
C ARG A 259 -26.58 12.14 -11.66
N ALA A 260 -26.57 11.42 -10.55
CA ALA A 260 -25.62 10.35 -10.28
C ALA A 260 -25.84 9.16 -11.22
N SER A 261 -24.77 8.41 -11.51
CA SER A 261 -24.89 7.09 -12.14
C SER A 261 -25.64 6.13 -11.20
N ASP A 262 -26.32 5.13 -11.75
CA ASP A 262 -27.06 4.14 -10.94
C ASP A 262 -26.14 3.42 -9.95
N SER A 263 -24.93 3.06 -10.40
CA SER A 263 -23.93 2.39 -9.57
C SER A 263 -23.48 3.25 -8.39
N PHE A 264 -23.28 4.56 -8.61
CA PHE A 264 -22.90 5.48 -7.54
C PHE A 264 -24.08 5.75 -6.61
N ALA A 265 -25.27 5.96 -7.16
CA ALA A 265 -26.49 6.19 -6.37
C ALA A 265 -26.79 5.01 -5.43
N ALA A 266 -26.66 3.78 -5.92
CA ALA A 266 -26.82 2.57 -5.10
C ALA A 266 -25.77 2.51 -3.97
N ALA A 267 -24.49 2.73 -4.29
CA ALA A 267 -23.42 2.73 -3.30
C ALA A 267 -23.59 3.85 -2.25
N TYR A 268 -24.04 5.03 -2.67
CA TYR A 268 -24.28 6.17 -1.79
C TYR A 268 -25.43 5.92 -0.82
N LYS A 269 -26.54 5.33 -1.29
CA LYS A 269 -27.67 4.95 -0.42
C LYS A 269 -27.24 3.95 0.66
N LEU A 270 -26.51 2.91 0.28
CA LEU A 270 -25.96 1.93 1.22
C LEU A 270 -25.04 2.60 2.25
N ALA A 271 -24.21 3.54 1.83
CA ALA A 271 -23.33 4.28 2.73
C ALA A 271 -24.10 5.16 3.73
N ILE A 272 -25.19 5.80 3.31
CA ILE A 272 -26.08 6.55 4.23
C ILE A 272 -26.72 5.61 5.25
N GLU A 273 -27.24 4.45 4.82
CA GLU A 273 -27.86 3.48 5.72
C GLU A 273 -26.86 2.93 6.75
N ASP A 274 -25.64 2.59 6.32
CA ASP A 274 -24.56 2.16 7.20
C ASP A 274 -24.18 3.26 8.21
N GLU A 275 -24.12 4.53 7.79
CA GLU A 275 -23.87 5.63 8.71
C GLU A 275 -24.99 5.82 9.73
N LYS A 276 -26.25 5.73 9.30
CA LYS A 276 -27.42 5.77 10.18
C LYS A 276 -27.35 4.65 11.21
N ALA A 277 -27.06 3.42 10.78
CA ALA A 277 -26.90 2.27 11.66
C ALA A 277 -25.78 2.48 12.70
N LYS A 278 -24.63 3.02 12.28
CA LYS A 278 -23.52 3.36 13.18
C LYS A 278 -23.88 4.43 14.20
N LYS A 279 -24.59 5.49 13.79
CA LYS A 279 -25.07 6.56 14.70
C LYS A 279 -26.04 6.02 15.74
N VAL A 280 -26.99 5.18 15.32
CA VAL A 280 -27.93 4.52 16.22
C VAL A 280 -27.20 3.59 17.21
N ALA A 281 -26.27 2.78 16.72
CA ALA A 281 -25.45 1.91 17.56
C ALA A 281 -24.58 2.69 18.57
N ALA A 282 -24.14 3.90 18.21
CA ALA A 282 -23.43 4.83 19.08
C ALA A 282 -24.37 5.60 20.06
N GLY A 283 -25.67 5.31 20.06
CA GLY A 283 -26.65 5.96 20.94
C GLY A 283 -26.98 7.41 20.53
N ILE A 284 -26.61 7.82 19.32
CA ILE A 284 -26.94 9.14 18.78
C ILE A 284 -28.38 9.09 18.26
N ARG A 285 -29.26 9.89 18.88
CA ARG A 285 -30.63 10.06 18.41
C ARG A 285 -30.59 10.78 17.06
N LEU A 286 -31.07 10.11 16.01
CA LEU A 286 -31.25 10.72 14.70
C LEU A 286 -32.38 11.76 14.81
N GLU A 287 -32.16 12.98 14.34
CA GLU A 287 -33.24 13.97 14.20
C GLU A 287 -34.00 13.72 12.89
N ASP A 288 -35.23 14.22 12.76
CA ASP A 288 -36.03 14.05 11.53
C ASP A 288 -35.33 14.63 10.28
N SER A 289 -34.46 15.64 10.48
CA SER A 289 -33.58 16.19 9.43
C SER A 289 -32.46 15.25 8.97
N ASP A 290 -32.14 14.20 9.74
CA ASP A 290 -31.24 13.11 9.35
C ASP A 290 -31.98 11.97 8.61
N LEU A 291 -33.32 11.99 8.63
CA LEU A 291 -34.19 10.94 8.09
C LEU A 291 -34.82 11.31 6.74
N GLU A 292 -35.07 12.59 6.50
CA GLU A 292 -35.74 13.09 5.29
C GLU A 292 -34.74 13.51 4.19
N PRO A 293 -34.95 13.11 2.92
CA PRO A 293 -34.25 13.71 1.78
C PRO A 293 -34.59 15.20 1.72
N GLY A 294 -33.58 16.07 1.76
CA GLY A 294 -33.75 17.51 1.98
C GLY A 294 -34.76 18.17 1.03
N GLU A 295 -35.96 18.42 1.54
CA GLU A 295 -37.01 19.23 0.91
C GLU A 295 -36.78 20.71 1.24
N ASP A 296 -35.78 21.36 0.67
CA ASP A 296 -35.71 22.82 0.73
C ASP A 296 -35.36 23.40 -0.65
N ARG A 297 -36.41 23.85 -1.35
CA ARG A 297 -36.33 24.59 -2.62
C ARG A 297 -36.10 26.10 -2.44
N GLU A 298 -35.86 26.59 -1.21
CA GLU A 298 -35.44 27.98 -0.96
C GLU A 298 -33.95 28.05 -0.58
N TYR A 299 -33.11 28.11 -1.62
CA TYR A 299 -31.66 28.25 -1.49
C TYR A 299 -31.26 29.70 -1.19
N THR A 300 -31.47 30.15 0.05
CA THR A 300 -30.84 31.37 0.55
C THR A 300 -29.44 31.06 1.09
N GLY A 301 -28.46 31.87 0.72
CA GLY A 301 -27.01 31.58 0.81
C GLY A 301 -26.39 31.42 2.20
N ALA A 302 -27.16 31.11 3.24
CA ALA A 302 -26.64 30.95 4.59
C ALA A 302 -27.61 30.18 5.51
N SER A 303 -27.69 28.85 5.38
CA SER A 303 -28.12 27.98 6.50
C SER A 303 -27.66 26.55 6.26
N SER A 304 -27.57 25.81 7.35
CA SER A 304 -26.57 24.79 7.65
C SER A 304 -26.73 23.48 6.89
N TRP A 305 -25.78 23.20 6.00
CA TRP A 305 -25.49 21.83 5.55
C TRP A 305 -24.58 21.17 6.59
N LYS A 306 -25.01 20.07 7.21
CA LYS A 306 -24.10 19.21 7.99
C LYS A 306 -23.32 18.34 7.00
N PHE A 307 -22.00 18.46 7.05
CA PHE A 307 -21.06 17.88 6.08
C PHE A 307 -20.41 16.60 6.59
N GLY A 308 -20.19 15.65 5.68
CA GLY A 308 -19.24 14.55 5.81
C GLY A 308 -19.65 13.35 4.97
N LEU A 309 -18.69 12.70 4.30
CA LEU A 309 -18.83 11.26 4.04
C LEU A 309 -18.81 10.53 5.40
N PRO A 310 -19.51 9.40 5.54
CA PRO A 310 -19.55 8.64 6.79
C PRO A 310 -18.14 8.38 7.35
N GLY A 311 -17.83 8.89 8.54
CA GLY A 311 -16.62 8.51 9.29
C GLY A 311 -15.52 9.56 9.48
N GLN A 312 -15.72 10.83 9.13
CA GLN A 312 -14.76 11.89 9.50
C GLN A 312 -15.39 12.96 10.39
N SER A 313 -15.37 12.74 11.70
CA SER A 313 -15.63 13.81 12.68
C SER A 313 -14.47 13.99 13.67
N LYS A 314 -13.82 15.16 13.55
CA LYS A 314 -12.92 15.88 14.49
C LYS A 314 -11.47 15.34 14.57
N ARG A 315 -10.42 16.18 14.56
CA ARG A 315 -10.27 17.50 15.21
C ARG A 315 -9.14 18.31 14.52
N LEU A 316 -9.46 19.46 13.92
CA LEU A 316 -8.49 20.52 13.63
C LEU A 316 -8.62 21.55 14.75
N GLU A 317 -7.72 21.51 15.73
CA GLU A 317 -7.48 22.66 16.61
C GLU A 317 -6.47 23.58 15.92
N ALA A 318 -6.90 24.80 15.66
CA ALA A 318 -6.08 25.86 15.12
C ALA A 318 -5.05 26.29 16.17
N GLY A 319 -3.79 25.90 15.98
CA GLY A 319 -2.65 26.46 16.68
C GLY A 319 -2.23 27.77 16.02
N ALA A 320 -2.40 28.88 16.74
CA ALA A 320 -1.96 30.21 16.34
C ALA A 320 -0.43 30.23 16.09
N ALA A 321 -0.04 30.67 14.89
CA ALA A 321 1.35 30.91 14.56
C ALA A 321 1.84 32.21 15.23
N SER A 322 2.68 32.08 16.27
CA SER A 322 3.52 33.17 16.76
C SER A 322 4.73 33.32 15.83
N LYS A 323 4.83 34.46 15.16
CA LYS A 323 6.04 34.91 14.47
C LYS A 323 7.13 35.18 15.50
N SER A 324 8.36 34.71 15.25
CA SER A 324 9.57 35.31 15.81
C SER A 324 10.63 35.44 14.71
N PRO A 325 11.45 36.51 14.73
CA PRO A 325 12.32 36.88 13.62
C PRO A 325 13.73 36.28 13.73
N CYS A 326 14.26 35.84 12.60
CA CYS A 326 15.67 35.93 12.20
C CYS A 326 15.70 36.02 10.67
#